data_AF-A0A925SEQ3-F1
#
_entry.id   AF-A0A925SEQ3-F1
#
_cell.length_a   1.000
_cell.length_b   1.000
_cell.length_c   1.000
_cell.angle_alpha   90.00
_cell.angle_beta   90.00
_cell.angle_gamma   90.00
#
_symmetry.space_group_name_H-M   'P 1'
#
loop_
_entity.id
_entity.type
_entity.pdbx_description
1 polymer ?
#
loop_
_entity_poly.entity_id
_entity_poly.type
_entity_poly.pdbx_seq_one_letter_code
_entity_poly.pdbx_strand_id
1 'polypeptide(L)'
;MNRFLCAILLVGLIAGPARSGQEGASVTYYIQLIHGTNDPDAQKPNWKAVGPKLSQVFSPAFTWKHYWEVKRQEVVVTGGKVSKVKVTDDRSLEIELMKDGQTELRLYRVGELKRKMRTSGESKMSILGGDAAGKDGWFIVVRRDKPSTD
;
A
#
# COMPACT_ATOMS: atom_id res chain seq x y z
N MET A 1 31.34 -7.55 -74.34
CA MET A 1 29.92 -7.38 -74.02
C MET A 1 29.71 -7.73 -72.56
N ASN A 2 29.13 -6.80 -71.79
CA ASN A 2 28.61 -6.85 -70.43
C ASN A 2 29.51 -7.23 -69.22
N ARG A 3 29.83 -6.16 -68.49
CA ARG A 3 30.18 -6.07 -67.06
C ARG A 3 29.00 -6.53 -66.20
N PHE A 4 29.24 -7.25 -65.10
CA PHE A 4 28.40 -7.14 -63.91
C PHE A 4 29.20 -7.41 -62.62
N LEU A 5 29.40 -6.32 -61.88
CA LEU A 5 29.66 -6.25 -60.43
C LEU A 5 28.39 -6.71 -59.69
N CYS A 6 28.53 -7.40 -58.54
CA CYS A 6 27.65 -7.33 -57.36
C CYS A 6 28.18 -8.32 -56.29
N ALA A 7 29.01 -7.86 -55.35
CA ALA A 7 28.63 -7.31 -54.05
C ALA A 7 28.22 -8.40 -53.03
N ILE A 8 29.16 -8.71 -52.14
CA ILE A 8 28.99 -9.49 -50.91
C ILE A 8 28.04 -8.73 -49.99
N LEU A 9 26.99 -9.40 -49.49
CA LEU A 9 26.20 -8.89 -48.37
C LEU A 9 26.12 -9.97 -47.27
N LEU A 10 27.04 -9.88 -46.31
CA LEU A 10 26.93 -10.60 -45.03
C LEU A 10 25.78 -9.96 -44.24
N VAL A 11 24.67 -10.67 -44.09
CA VAL A 11 23.62 -10.29 -43.14
C VAL A 11 24.06 -10.78 -41.75
N GLY A 12 24.71 -9.90 -41.00
CA GLY A 12 24.98 -10.10 -39.58
C GLY A 12 23.68 -9.93 -38.79
N LEU A 13 23.10 -11.04 -38.34
CA LEU A 13 21.97 -11.04 -37.41
C LEU A 13 22.51 -10.67 -36.01
N ILE A 14 22.52 -9.37 -35.70
CA ILE A 14 22.86 -8.89 -34.36
C ILE A 14 21.68 -9.25 -33.45
N ALA A 15 21.75 -10.40 -32.80
CA ALA A 15 20.93 -10.71 -31.65
C ALA A 15 21.30 -9.75 -30.52
N GLY A 16 20.61 -8.61 -30.48
CA GLY A 16 20.71 -7.68 -29.35
C GLY A 16 20.27 -8.42 -28.08
N PRO A 17 20.99 -8.25 -26.96
CA PRO A 17 20.57 -8.88 -25.71
C PRO A 17 19.16 -8.41 -25.37
N ALA A 18 18.26 -9.36 -25.17
CA ALA A 18 16.97 -9.10 -24.57
C ALA A 18 17.24 -8.35 -23.26
N ARG A 19 16.86 -7.07 -23.21
CA ARG A 19 16.84 -6.31 -21.97
C ARG A 19 15.85 -7.03 -21.07
N SER A 20 16.37 -7.82 -20.12
CA SER A 20 15.61 -8.24 -18.95
C SER A 20 15.00 -6.97 -18.37
N GLY A 21 13.67 -6.87 -18.41
CA GLY A 21 12.96 -5.75 -17.81
C GLY A 21 13.44 -5.61 -16.38
N GLN A 22 13.93 -4.43 -16.01
CA GLN A 22 14.21 -4.11 -14.62
C GLN A 22 12.92 -4.33 -13.84
N GLU A 23 12.82 -5.45 -13.14
CA GLU A 23 11.78 -5.66 -12.15
C GLU A 23 12.00 -4.61 -11.07
N GLY A 24 11.11 -3.60 -11.03
CA GLY A 24 11.22 -2.51 -10.07
C GLY A 24 11.24 -3.06 -8.65
N ALA A 25 12.04 -2.44 -7.76
CA ALA A 25 12.12 -2.86 -6.37
C ALA A 25 10.71 -3.04 -5.76
N SER A 26 10.50 -4.15 -5.06
CA SER A 26 9.22 -4.49 -4.44
C SER A 26 9.25 -4.32 -2.93
N VAL A 27 8.17 -3.82 -2.35
CA VAL A 27 8.00 -3.66 -0.90
C VAL A 27 6.68 -4.28 -0.46
N THR A 28 6.71 -5.12 0.57
CA THR A 28 5.51 -5.66 1.21
C THR A 28 4.93 -4.66 2.20
N TYR A 29 3.64 -4.42 2.11
CA TYR A 29 2.86 -3.62 3.05
C TYR A 29 1.76 -4.47 3.69
N TYR A 30 1.50 -4.18 4.96
CA TYR A 30 0.36 -4.67 5.73
C TYR A 30 -0.63 -3.52 5.91
N ILE A 31 -1.87 -3.76 5.48
CA ILE A 31 -2.97 -2.80 5.53
C ILE A 31 -3.94 -3.27 6.59
N GLN A 32 -4.12 -2.50 7.66
CA GLN A 32 -5.03 -2.81 8.75
C GLN A 32 -6.18 -1.80 8.76
N LEU A 33 -7.43 -2.29 8.79
CA LEU A 33 -8.60 -1.48 9.10
C LEU A 33 -8.82 -1.52 10.60
N ILE A 34 -8.78 -0.37 11.25
CA ILE A 34 -8.93 -0.23 12.70
C ILE A 34 -10.17 0.58 13.04
N HIS A 35 -10.90 0.08 14.02
CA HIS A 35 -12.00 0.76 14.68
C HIS A 35 -11.54 1.25 16.05
N GLY A 36 -11.72 2.55 16.33
CA GLY A 36 -11.49 3.15 17.64
C GLY A 36 -12.83 3.43 18.32
N THR A 37 -12.97 3.04 19.58
CA THR A 37 -14.18 3.26 20.37
C THR A 37 -13.86 3.42 21.86
N ASN A 38 -14.82 3.95 22.61
CA ASN A 38 -14.76 3.97 24.08
C ASN A 38 -15.49 2.77 24.71
N ASP A 39 -16.18 1.97 23.90
CA ASP A 39 -16.81 0.73 24.35
C ASP A 39 -15.72 -0.33 24.60
N PRO A 40 -15.73 -1.03 25.75
CA PRO A 40 -14.67 -1.96 26.14
C PRO A 40 -14.69 -3.27 25.37
N ASP A 41 -15.82 -3.58 24.72
CA ASP A 41 -16.03 -4.81 23.97
C ASP A 41 -15.93 -4.55 22.46
N ALA A 42 -15.39 -5.54 21.75
CA ALA A 42 -15.43 -5.53 20.30
C ALA A 42 -16.88 -5.65 19.80
N GLN A 43 -17.26 -4.85 18.81
CA GLN A 43 -18.61 -4.92 18.23
C GLN A 43 -18.86 -6.24 17.48
N LYS A 44 -17.79 -6.95 17.06
CA LYS A 44 -17.88 -8.24 16.37
C LYS A 44 -16.84 -9.21 16.93
N PRO A 45 -17.19 -10.51 17.04
CA PRO A 45 -16.32 -11.51 17.68
C PRO A 45 -15.02 -11.80 16.90
N ASN A 46 -14.98 -11.47 15.60
CA ASN A 46 -13.80 -11.68 14.78
C ASN A 46 -12.82 -10.50 14.79
N TRP A 47 -13.14 -9.41 15.49
CA TRP A 47 -12.25 -8.28 15.65
C TRP A 47 -11.24 -8.55 16.75
N LYS A 48 -9.99 -8.18 16.51
CA LYS A 48 -8.88 -8.45 17.43
C LYS A 48 -8.40 -7.14 18.04
N ALA A 49 -7.99 -7.15 19.30
CA ALA A 49 -7.32 -6.00 19.87
C ALA A 49 -6.07 -5.66 19.03
N VAL A 50 -5.77 -4.38 18.86
CA VAL A 50 -4.53 -3.99 18.20
C VAL A 50 -3.33 -4.34 19.09
N GLY A 51 -2.26 -4.83 18.48
CA GLY A 51 -1.02 -5.14 19.22
C GLY A 51 -0.34 -3.89 19.81
N PRO A 52 0.65 -4.08 20.71
CA PRO A 52 1.20 -3.04 21.58
C PRO A 52 1.78 -1.87 20.80
N LYS A 53 2.46 -2.14 19.69
CA LYS A 53 3.05 -1.10 18.85
C LYS A 53 2.00 -0.13 18.30
N LEU A 54 0.83 -0.62 17.91
CA LEU A 54 -0.21 0.25 17.39
C LEU A 54 -0.98 0.93 18.53
N SER A 55 -1.21 0.21 19.63
CA SER A 55 -1.81 0.78 20.86
C SER A 55 -1.02 1.96 21.41
N GLN A 56 0.32 1.86 21.44
CA GLN A 56 1.22 2.94 21.88
C GLN A 56 1.22 4.16 20.95
N VAL A 57 0.93 3.96 19.66
CA VAL A 57 0.80 5.07 18.69
C VAL A 57 -0.57 5.73 18.81
N PHE A 58 -1.62 4.94 19.03
CA PHE A 58 -3.00 5.44 19.04
C PHE A 58 -3.41 6.10 20.34
N SER A 59 -3.09 5.50 21.48
CA SER A 59 -3.48 6.01 22.82
C SER A 59 -3.14 7.48 23.06
N PRO A 60 -1.95 8.00 22.69
CA PRO A 60 -1.64 9.43 22.86
C PRO A 60 -2.16 10.32 21.70
N ALA A 61 -2.45 9.73 20.53
CA ALA A 61 -2.78 10.49 19.32
C ALA A 61 -4.28 10.71 19.13
N PHE A 62 -5.12 9.85 19.70
CA PHE A 62 -6.56 9.86 19.51
C PHE A 62 -7.31 9.64 20.84
N THR A 63 -8.58 10.05 20.88
CA THR A 63 -9.36 10.14 22.12
C THR A 63 -10.03 8.83 22.56
N TRP A 64 -9.98 7.78 21.74
CA TRP A 64 -10.62 6.50 22.03
C TRP A 64 -9.78 5.64 22.98
N LYS A 65 -10.47 4.90 23.86
CA LYS A 65 -9.82 4.01 24.85
C LYS A 65 -9.46 2.64 24.28
N HIS A 66 -10.22 2.16 23.31
CA HIS A 66 -10.10 0.81 22.75
C HIS A 66 -9.94 0.88 21.24
N TYR A 67 -9.10 -0.01 20.71
CA TYR A 67 -8.81 -0.10 19.27
C TYR A 67 -8.82 -1.55 18.81
N TRP A 68 -9.59 -1.80 17.75
CA TRP A 68 -9.86 -3.13 17.24
C TRP A 68 -9.45 -3.26 15.77
N GLU A 69 -8.55 -4.19 15.46
CA GLU A 69 -8.28 -4.62 14.10
C GLU A 69 -9.46 -5.41 13.56
N VAL A 70 -10.14 -4.81 12.58
CA VAL A 70 -11.30 -5.37 11.89
C VAL A 70 -10.89 -6.29 10.75
N LYS A 71 -9.84 -5.90 10.02
CA LYS A 71 -9.35 -6.60 8.84
C LYS A 71 -7.88 -6.29 8.59
N ARG A 72 -7.14 -7.27 8.10
CA ARG A 72 -5.75 -7.15 7.67
C ARG A 72 -5.58 -7.71 6.25
N GLN A 73 -4.79 -7.04 5.43
CA GLN A 73 -4.39 -7.51 4.10
C GLN A 73 -2.89 -7.28 3.90
N GLU A 74 -2.25 -8.20 3.19
CA GLU A 74 -0.86 -8.08 2.77
C GLU A 74 -0.84 -7.75 1.27
N VAL A 75 0.01 -6.81 0.86
CA VAL A 75 0.17 -6.42 -0.55
C VAL A 75 1.64 -6.21 -0.87
N VAL A 76 2.09 -6.76 -1.99
CA VAL A 76 3.42 -6.49 -2.56
C VAL A 76 3.28 -5.35 -3.56
N VAL A 77 4.01 -4.26 -3.33
CA VAL A 77 4.00 -3.08 -4.20
C VAL A 77 5.29 -3.03 -4.98
N THR A 78 5.21 -3.14 -6.30
CA THR A 78 6.36 -3.08 -7.21
C THR A 78 6.54 -1.66 -7.73
N GLY A 79 7.79 -1.17 -7.73
CA GLY A 79 8.13 0.14 -8.31
C GLY A 79 7.63 0.29 -9.75
N GLY A 80 7.07 1.47 -10.07
CA GLY A 80 6.51 1.77 -11.39
C GLY A 80 5.10 1.23 -11.63
N LYS A 81 4.46 0.60 -10.63
CA LYS A 81 3.05 0.16 -10.68
C LYS A 81 2.25 0.77 -9.53
N VAL A 82 0.96 1.02 -9.78
CA VAL A 82 -0.01 1.37 -8.74
C VAL A 82 -0.65 0.08 -8.24
N SER A 83 -0.51 -0.20 -6.94
CA SER A 83 -1.16 -1.34 -6.30
C SER A 83 -2.47 -0.88 -5.65
N LYS A 84 -3.60 -1.46 -6.07
CA LYS A 84 -4.93 -1.12 -5.54
C LYS A 84 -5.45 -2.23 -4.62
N VAL A 85 -5.92 -1.84 -3.44
CA VAL A 85 -6.45 -2.75 -2.41
C VAL A 85 -7.85 -2.32 -2.02
N LYS A 86 -8.81 -3.25 -2.09
CA LYS A 86 -10.17 -3.04 -1.59
C LYS A 86 -10.17 -3.21 -0.06
N VAL A 87 -10.44 -2.13 0.67
CA VAL A 87 -10.43 -2.15 2.15
C VAL A 87 -11.79 -2.60 2.67
N THR A 88 -12.84 -1.88 2.28
CA THR A 88 -14.26 -2.18 2.49
C THR A 88 -14.99 -2.18 1.13
N ASP A 89 -16.31 -2.39 1.11
CA ASP A 89 -17.08 -2.32 -0.12
C ASP A 89 -17.10 -0.93 -0.75
N ASP A 90 -17.09 0.10 0.07
CA ASP A 90 -17.10 1.50 -0.36
C ASP A 90 -15.71 2.16 -0.36
N ARG A 91 -14.64 1.51 0.16
CA ARG A 91 -13.29 2.13 0.25
C ARG A 91 -12.20 1.29 -0.41
N SER A 92 -11.32 1.98 -1.14
CA SER A 92 -10.10 1.38 -1.70
C SER A 92 -8.88 2.26 -1.45
N LEU A 93 -7.73 1.62 -1.27
CA LEU A 93 -6.44 2.27 -1.11
C LEU A 93 -5.58 1.96 -2.33
N GLU A 94 -4.97 2.98 -2.92
CA GLU A 94 -3.88 2.82 -3.87
C GLU A 94 -2.55 3.17 -3.19
N ILE A 95 -1.53 2.36 -3.51
CA ILE A 95 -0.16 2.50 -3.01
C ILE A 95 0.78 2.51 -4.22
N GLU A 96 1.65 3.51 -4.28
CA GLU A 96 2.64 3.67 -5.34
C GLU A 96 4.01 4.01 -4.75
N LEU A 97 5.04 3.30 -5.20
CA LEU A 97 6.43 3.65 -4.89
C LEU A 97 6.92 4.67 -5.91
N MET A 98 7.24 5.86 -5.43
CA MET A 98 7.69 6.98 -6.23
C MET A 98 9.18 6.87 -6.56
N LYS A 99 9.61 7.48 -7.68
CA LYS A 99 11.01 7.43 -8.14
C LYS A 99 11.99 8.13 -7.18
N ASP A 100 11.50 9.09 -6.39
CA ASP A 100 12.25 9.82 -5.37
C ASP A 100 12.36 9.06 -4.04
N GLY A 101 11.95 7.79 -4.01
CA GLY A 101 11.96 6.94 -2.83
C GLY A 101 10.77 7.16 -1.90
N GLN A 102 9.86 8.09 -2.20
CA GLN A 102 8.65 8.27 -1.39
C GLN A 102 7.60 7.19 -1.69
N THR A 103 6.64 7.05 -0.79
CA THR A 103 5.44 6.24 -1.02
C THR A 103 4.24 7.18 -1.07
N GLU A 104 3.45 7.09 -2.15
CA GLU A 104 2.19 7.81 -2.28
C GLU A 104 1.02 6.88 -1.96
N LEU A 105 0.14 7.35 -1.07
CA LEU A 105 -1.07 6.68 -0.63
C LEU A 105 -2.28 7.50 -1.08
N ARG A 106 -3.24 6.85 -1.74
CA ARG A 106 -4.49 7.48 -2.19
C ARG A 106 -5.68 6.67 -1.69
N LEU A 107 -6.48 7.27 -0.80
CA LEU A 107 -7.69 6.67 -0.26
C LEU A 107 -8.90 7.16 -1.06
N TYR A 108 -9.66 6.22 -1.59
CA TYR A 108 -10.89 6.48 -2.32
C TYR A 108 -12.10 5.98 -1.54
N ARG A 109 -13.23 6.67 -1.72
CA ARG A 109 -14.55 6.24 -1.27
C ARG A 109 -15.52 6.32 -2.45
N VAL A 110 -16.14 5.20 -2.81
CA VAL A 110 -17.06 5.07 -3.96
C VAL A 110 -16.46 5.67 -5.24
N GLY A 111 -15.18 5.37 -5.50
CA GLY A 111 -14.44 5.87 -6.67
C GLY A 111 -13.90 7.30 -6.56
N GLU A 112 -14.32 8.09 -5.57
CA GLU A 112 -13.84 9.46 -5.37
C GLU A 112 -12.61 9.50 -4.47
N LEU A 113 -11.57 10.25 -4.87
CA LEU A 113 -10.39 10.47 -4.04
C LEU A 113 -10.74 11.31 -2.80
N LYS A 114 -10.58 10.73 -1.61
CA LYS A 114 -10.86 11.42 -0.33
C LYS A 114 -9.59 11.91 0.35
N ARG A 115 -8.50 11.18 0.23
CA ARG A 115 -7.23 11.56 0.85
C ARG A 115 -6.06 11.14 -0.01
N LYS A 116 -5.07 12.02 -0.09
CA LYS A 116 -3.77 11.78 -0.72
C LYS A 116 -2.69 12.11 0.29
N MET A 117 -1.69 11.24 0.43
CA MET A 117 -0.59 11.42 1.35
C MET A 117 0.71 10.90 0.72
N ARG A 118 1.81 11.63 0.90
CA ARG A 118 3.16 11.16 0.58
C ARG A 118 3.93 10.95 1.86
N THR A 119 4.72 9.88 1.90
CA THR A 119 5.50 9.49 3.07
C THR A 119 6.91 9.17 2.62
N SER A 120 7.89 9.43 3.47
CA SER A 120 9.25 8.96 3.23
C SER A 120 9.25 7.45 3.00
N GLY A 121 10.11 6.98 2.10
CA GLY A 121 10.40 5.56 1.92
C GLY A 121 11.03 4.91 3.13
N GLU A 122 11.43 5.66 4.15
CA GLU A 122 11.90 5.12 5.43
C GLU A 122 10.77 4.98 6.46
N SER A 123 9.61 5.58 6.19
CA SER A 123 8.47 5.52 7.09
C SER A 123 8.01 4.07 7.26
N LYS A 124 7.98 3.62 8.52
CA LYS A 124 7.54 2.27 8.87
C LYS A 124 6.02 2.13 8.90
N MET A 125 5.29 3.23 9.09
CA MET A 125 3.85 3.25 9.30
C MET A 125 3.23 4.56 8.84
N SER A 126 2.01 4.48 8.32
CA SER A 126 1.21 5.59 7.85
C SER A 126 -0.24 5.37 8.27
N ILE A 127 -0.87 6.40 8.83
CA ILE A 127 -2.24 6.31 9.35
C ILE A 127 -3.12 7.25 8.54
N LEU A 128 -4.05 6.67 7.80
CA LEU A 128 -5.10 7.38 7.08
C LEU A 128 -6.37 7.30 7.92
N GLY A 129 -6.56 8.29 8.81
CA GLY A 129 -7.85 8.50 9.48
C GLY A 129 -8.85 9.06 8.48
N GLY A 130 -10.13 8.70 8.59
CA GLY A 130 -11.07 9.17 7.58
C GLY A 130 -12.53 8.82 7.76
N ASP A 131 -13.06 8.78 8.98
CA ASP A 131 -14.40 9.26 9.32
C ASP A 131 -14.66 8.97 10.80
N ALA A 132 -15.06 10.00 11.55
CA ALA A 132 -15.70 9.80 12.84
C ALA A 132 -17.20 9.63 12.56
N ALA A 133 -17.68 8.40 12.57
CA ALA A 133 -19.11 8.13 12.47
C ALA A 133 -19.67 8.14 13.90
N GLY A 134 -20.15 9.30 14.35
CA GLY A 134 -20.65 9.48 15.71
C GLY A 134 -19.53 9.37 16.75
N LYS A 135 -19.69 8.47 17.73
CA LYS A 135 -18.75 8.31 18.85
C LYS A 135 -17.52 7.45 18.53
N ASP A 136 -17.47 6.85 17.34
CA ASP A 136 -16.43 5.91 16.92
C ASP A 136 -15.54 6.48 15.81
N GLY A 137 -14.29 6.00 15.73
CA GLY A 137 -13.29 6.40 14.74
C GLY A 137 -12.86 5.26 13.83
N TRP A 138 -12.59 5.57 12.56
CA TRP A 138 -12.08 4.60 11.58
C TRP A 138 -10.73 5.02 11.00
N PHE A 139 -9.81 4.05 10.96
CA PHE A 139 -8.45 4.26 10.49
C PHE A 139 -8.02 3.16 9.53
N ILE A 140 -7.28 3.56 8.49
CA ILE A 140 -6.53 2.63 7.64
C ILE A 140 -5.05 2.82 7.96
N VAL A 141 -4.43 1.79 8.49
CA VAL A 141 -3.00 1.77 8.81
C VAL A 141 -2.26 1.02 7.71
N VAL A 142 -1.24 1.65 7.14
CA VAL A 142 -0.36 1.08 6.14
C VAL A 142 1.03 1.01 6.75
N ARG A 143 1.58 -0.19 6.92
CA ARG A 143 2.88 -0.39 7.58
C ARG A 143 3.70 -1.48 6.92
N ARG A 144 5.01 -1.44 7.11
CA ARG A 144 5.94 -2.41 6.49
C ARG A 144 6.30 -3.58 7.40
N ASP A 145 6.25 -3.37 8.69
CA ASP A 145 6.48 -4.45 9.64
C ASP A 145 5.20 -5.26 9.85
N LYS A 146 5.35 -6.58 9.85
CA LYS A 146 4.23 -7.51 10.07
C LYS A 146 3.58 -7.21 11.42
N PRO A 147 2.27 -6.92 11.49
CA PRO A 147 1.66 -6.62 12.77
C PRO A 147 1.66 -7.88 13.64
N SER A 148 2.17 -7.77 14.87
CA SER A 148 2.00 -8.80 15.88
C SER A 148 0.52 -8.86 16.28
N THR A 149 -0.01 -10.07 16.39
CA THR A 149 -1.19 -10.32 17.23
C THR A 149 -0.66 -10.63 18.62
N ASP A 150 -1.20 -9.95 19.63
CA ASP A 150 -1.06 -10.42 21.01
C ASP A 150 -1.75 -11.78 21.18
#